data_AF-A0A7X7C769-F1
#
_entry.id   AF-A0A7X7C769-F1
#
_cell.length_a   1.000
_cell.length_b   1.000
_cell.length_c   1.000
_cell.angle_alpha   90.00
_cell.angle_beta   90.00
_cell.angle_gamma   90.00
#
_symmetry.space_group_name_H-M   'P 1'
#
loop_
_entity.id
_entity.type
_entity.pdbx_description
1 polymer ?
#
loop_
_entity_poly.entity_id
_entity_poly.type
_entity_poly.pdbx_seq_one_letter_code
_entity_poly.pdbx_strand_id
1 'polypeptide(L)'
;MQLGNSWDQLLKEEFEKEYYQNLRQFLIREYQHYQIFPKAEDIYNALRLTDYSDVKAVILGQDPYHNYHQAHGLCFSVFEDAPIPPSLNNIFKELHNDLGITLPKHGNLTRWAKEGVLLLNAVLTVRAG
;
A
#
# COMPACT_ATOMS: atom_id res chain seq x y z
N MET A 1 -15.58 4.85 -8.18
CA MET A 1 -14.38 5.14 -7.36
C MET A 1 -13.56 6.17 -8.11
N GLN A 2 -12.85 7.08 -7.42
CA GLN A 2 -12.01 8.07 -8.09
C GLN A 2 -10.69 8.19 -7.33
N LEU A 3 -9.60 7.91 -8.02
CA LEU A 3 -8.21 8.03 -7.58
C LEU A 3 -7.65 9.43 -7.88
N GLY A 4 -8.23 10.12 -8.87
CA GLY A 4 -7.86 11.48 -9.25
C GLY A 4 -6.69 11.54 -10.23
N ASN A 5 -6.36 10.44 -10.92
CA ASN A 5 -5.25 10.35 -11.85
C ASN A 5 -5.52 9.34 -12.98
N SER A 6 -4.51 9.03 -13.81
CA SER A 6 -4.70 8.24 -15.03
C SER A 6 -5.16 6.80 -14.76
N TRP A 7 -4.95 6.28 -13.56
CA TRP A 7 -5.48 4.97 -13.14
C TRP A 7 -7.01 4.90 -13.20
N ASP A 8 -7.72 6.02 -13.01
CA ASP A 8 -9.19 6.02 -13.07
C ASP A 8 -9.71 5.56 -14.43
N GLN A 9 -9.04 5.94 -15.52
CA GLN A 9 -9.43 5.51 -16.85
C GLN A 9 -9.07 4.03 -17.09
N LEU A 10 -7.89 3.61 -16.63
CA LEU A 10 -7.37 2.26 -16.86
C LEU A 10 -8.11 1.18 -16.08
N LEU A 11 -8.54 1.51 -14.86
CA LEU A 11 -9.20 0.56 -13.94
C LEU A 11 -10.72 0.67 -13.95
N LYS A 12 -11.28 1.61 -14.74
CA LYS A 12 -12.72 1.89 -14.79
C LYS A 12 -13.55 0.61 -14.95
N GLU A 13 -13.21 -0.20 -15.95
CA GLU A 13 -13.97 -1.40 -16.29
C GLU A 13 -13.89 -2.45 -15.17
N GLU A 14 -12.74 -2.58 -14.50
CA GLU A 14 -12.61 -3.51 -13.36
C GLU A 14 -13.52 -3.11 -12.20
N PHE A 15 -13.69 -1.81 -11.95
CA PHE A 15 -14.59 -1.33 -10.90
C PHE A 15 -16.07 -1.49 -11.24
N GLU A 16 -16.43 -1.66 -12.51
CA GLU A 16 -17.81 -1.89 -12.94
C GLU A 16 -18.20 -3.37 -12.89
N LYS A 17 -17.23 -4.28 -12.88
CA LYS A 17 -17.48 -5.73 -12.85
C LYS A 17 -18.13 -6.19 -11.54
N GLU A 18 -18.97 -7.20 -11.66
CA GLU A 18 -19.76 -7.77 -10.56
C GLU A 18 -18.88 -8.21 -9.38
N TYR A 19 -17.73 -8.82 -9.64
CA TYR A 19 -16.83 -9.28 -8.59
C TYR A 19 -16.35 -8.13 -7.71
N TYR A 20 -16.05 -6.96 -8.31
CA TYR A 20 -15.58 -5.80 -7.56
C TYR A 20 -16.74 -5.15 -6.78
N GLN A 21 -17.93 -5.09 -7.37
CA GLN A 21 -19.13 -4.61 -6.68
C GLN A 21 -19.43 -5.47 -5.44
N ASN A 22 -19.33 -6.80 -5.57
CA ASN A 22 -19.48 -7.74 -4.46
C ASN A 22 -18.38 -7.56 -3.41
N LEU A 23 -17.11 -7.41 -3.83
CA LEU A 23 -15.99 -7.10 -2.93
C LEU A 23 -16.22 -5.80 -2.16
N ARG A 24 -16.70 -4.75 -2.83
CA ARG A 24 -16.98 -3.46 -2.19
C ARG A 24 -18.08 -3.57 -1.14
N GLN A 25 -19.15 -4.31 -1.44
CA GLN A 25 -20.23 -4.55 -0.47
C GLN A 25 -19.74 -5.39 0.72
N PHE A 26 -18.92 -6.40 0.47
CA PHE A 26 -18.25 -7.17 1.51
C PHE A 26 -17.41 -6.25 2.41
N LEU A 27 -16.51 -5.44 1.83
CA LEU A 27 -15.66 -4.52 2.59
C LEU A 27 -16.47 -3.51 3.41
N ILE A 28 -17.54 -2.93 2.87
CA ILE A 28 -18.40 -2.01 3.65
C ILE A 28 -18.90 -2.69 4.93
N ARG A 29 -19.35 -3.94 4.86
CA ARG A 29 -19.79 -4.70 6.04
C ARG A 29 -18.61 -4.98 6.97
N GLU A 30 -17.46 -5.35 6.43
CA GLU A 30 -16.25 -5.63 7.21
C GLU A 30 -15.80 -4.42 8.03
N TYR A 31 -15.68 -3.25 7.41
CA TYR A 31 -15.31 -1.99 8.09
C TYR A 31 -16.34 -1.53 9.13
N GLN A 32 -17.59 -1.99 9.05
CA GLN A 32 -18.62 -1.71 10.05
C GLN A 32 -18.55 -2.60 11.30
N HIS A 33 -18.00 -3.81 11.16
CA HIS A 33 -18.06 -4.84 12.21
C HIS A 33 -16.69 -5.22 12.79
N TYR A 34 -15.62 -4.98 12.05
CA TYR A 34 -14.27 -5.38 12.41
C TYR A 34 -13.29 -4.23 12.20
N GLN A 35 -12.16 -4.30 12.91
CA GLN A 35 -11.01 -3.47 12.57
C GLN A 35 -10.36 -4.02 11.30
N ILE A 36 -10.41 -3.25 10.22
CA ILE A 36 -9.75 -3.56 8.95
C ILE A 36 -8.58 -2.59 8.76
N PHE A 37 -7.51 -3.08 8.13
CA PHE A 37 -6.34 -2.30 7.74
C PHE A 37 -6.08 -2.40 6.23
N PRO A 38 -5.59 -1.33 5.58
CA PRO A 38 -5.44 0.03 6.12
C PRO A 38 -6.81 0.71 6.32
N LYS A 39 -6.86 2.02 6.60
CA LYS A 39 -8.14 2.74 6.57
C LYS A 39 -8.74 2.69 5.17
N ALA A 40 -10.07 2.76 5.07
CA ALA A 40 -10.76 2.68 3.77
C ALA A 40 -10.29 3.75 2.77
N GLU A 41 -9.95 4.94 3.25
CA GLU A 41 -9.40 6.02 2.43
C GLU A 41 -8.01 5.69 1.89
N ASP A 42 -7.23 4.88 2.58
CA ASP A 42 -5.84 4.56 2.27
C ASP A 42 -5.65 3.33 1.36
N ILE A 43 -6.70 2.53 1.12
CA ILE A 43 -6.64 1.24 0.36
C ILE A 43 -5.85 1.38 -0.96
N TYR A 44 -6.01 2.51 -1.65
CA TYR A 44 -5.42 2.75 -2.97
C TYR A 44 -4.27 3.76 -2.96
N ASN A 45 -3.63 4.03 -1.81
CA ASN A 45 -2.57 5.03 -1.71
C ASN A 45 -1.39 4.78 -2.66
N ALA A 46 -1.01 3.52 -2.91
CA ALA A 46 0.01 3.18 -3.91
C ALA A 46 -0.32 3.77 -5.30
N LEU A 47 -1.57 3.64 -5.75
CA LEU A 47 -2.02 4.13 -7.06
C LEU A 47 -2.19 5.65 -7.07
N ARG A 48 -2.54 6.27 -5.93
CA ARG A 48 -2.66 7.74 -5.82
C ARG A 48 -1.30 8.43 -5.81
N LEU A 49 -0.32 7.84 -5.14
CA LEU A 49 1.02 8.41 -4.98
C LEU A 49 1.91 8.17 -6.20
N THR A 50 1.60 7.16 -7.01
CA THR A 50 2.34 6.83 -8.23
C THR A 50 1.36 6.69 -9.40
N ASP A 51 1.26 7.74 -10.23
CA ASP A 51 0.42 7.70 -11.42
C ASP A 51 0.95 6.66 -12.43
N TYR A 52 0.08 6.11 -13.28
CA TYR A 52 0.44 5.02 -14.20
C TYR A 52 1.62 5.39 -15.10
N SER A 53 1.65 6.62 -15.63
CA SER A 53 2.73 7.11 -16.49
C SER A 53 4.05 7.36 -15.74
N ASP A 54 4.00 7.50 -14.42
CA ASP A 54 5.15 7.82 -13.57
C ASP A 54 5.81 6.56 -12.99
N VAL A 55 5.22 5.37 -13.20
CA VAL A 55 5.76 4.10 -12.74
C VAL A 55 7.11 3.82 -13.41
N LYS A 56 8.16 3.71 -12.59
CA LYS A 56 9.52 3.34 -12.99
C LYS A 56 9.92 1.95 -12.49
N ALA A 57 9.40 1.55 -11.33
CA ALA A 57 9.65 0.25 -10.72
C ALA A 57 8.40 -0.20 -9.97
N VAL A 58 8.24 -1.51 -9.80
CA VAL A 58 7.13 -2.11 -9.05
C VAL A 58 7.71 -3.02 -7.98
N ILE A 59 7.30 -2.82 -6.73
CA ILE A 59 7.59 -3.74 -5.62
C ILE A 59 6.26 -4.34 -5.17
N LEU A 60 6.18 -5.67 -5.21
CA LEU A 60 4.98 -6.40 -4.85
C LEU A 60 5.10 -6.96 -3.43
N GLY A 61 4.12 -6.61 -2.60
CA GLY A 61 3.87 -7.26 -1.31
C GLY A 61 2.68 -8.22 -1.40
N GLN A 62 2.43 -8.95 -0.31
CA GLN A 62 1.34 -9.92 -0.23
C GLN A 62 0.06 -9.24 0.24
N ASP A 63 -0.05 -8.95 1.54
CA ASP A 63 -1.18 -8.31 2.20
C ASP A 63 -0.70 -7.17 3.12
N PRO A 64 -1.59 -6.27 3.56
CA PRO A 64 -1.20 -5.19 4.46
C PRO A 64 -0.77 -5.73 5.83
N TYR A 65 0.00 -4.93 6.57
CA TYR A 65 0.25 -5.24 7.98
C TYR A 65 -1.06 -5.32 8.78
N HIS A 66 -1.20 -6.36 9.58
CA HIS A 66 -2.41 -6.66 10.37
C HIS A 66 -2.41 -6.04 11.77
N ASN A 67 -1.36 -5.33 12.19
CA ASN A 67 -1.32 -4.65 13.47
C ASN A 67 -1.77 -3.19 13.34
N TYR A 68 -2.26 -2.65 14.45
CA TYR A 68 -2.63 -1.25 14.58
C TYR A 68 -1.48 -0.33 14.18
N HIS A 69 -1.85 0.74 13.47
CA HIS A 69 -0.94 1.85 13.14
C HIS A 69 0.31 1.43 12.36
N GLN A 70 0.18 0.43 11.47
CA GLN A 70 1.25 0.02 10.55
C GLN A 70 0.88 0.29 9.09
N ALA A 71 -0.21 -0.30 8.59
CA ALA A 71 -0.56 -0.21 7.18
C ALA A 71 -1.19 1.13 6.80
N HIS A 72 -0.67 1.75 5.74
CA HIS A 72 -1.19 2.99 5.14
C HIS A 72 -1.32 2.91 3.60
N GLY A 73 -1.53 1.70 3.09
CA GLY A 73 -1.83 1.46 1.66
C GLY A 73 -0.61 1.39 0.73
N LEU A 74 0.58 1.15 1.29
CA LEU A 74 1.83 0.92 0.57
C LEU A 74 2.47 -0.39 1.05
N CYS A 75 2.95 -1.25 0.14
CA CYS A 75 3.63 -2.49 0.51
C CYS A 75 4.93 -2.18 1.29
N PHE A 76 5.24 -3.02 2.28
CA PHE A 76 6.39 -2.90 3.22
C PHE A 76 6.49 -1.62 4.07
N SER A 77 5.81 -0.54 3.67
CA SER A 77 5.85 0.77 4.31
C SER A 77 5.01 0.80 5.59
N VAL A 78 5.49 1.52 6.60
CA VAL A 78 4.73 1.83 7.82
C VAL A 78 4.70 3.33 8.11
N PHE A 79 3.87 3.79 9.06
CA PHE A 79 3.91 5.18 9.53
C PHE A 79 5.28 5.52 10.15
N GLU A 80 5.62 6.82 10.18
CA GLU A 80 6.97 7.24 10.62
C GLU A 80 7.28 6.91 12.08
N ASP A 81 6.25 6.95 12.92
CA ASP A 81 6.28 6.65 14.36
C ASP A 81 6.06 5.16 14.67
N ALA A 82 5.75 4.34 13.66
CA ALA A 82 5.56 2.91 13.83
C ALA A 82 6.91 2.16 13.91
N PRO A 83 7.00 1.08 14.70
CA PRO A 83 8.18 0.22 14.71
C PRO A 83 8.46 -0.36 13.31
N ILE A 84 9.71 -0.32 12.89
CA ILE A 84 10.15 -0.87 11.59
C ILE A 84 10.00 -2.40 11.61
N PRO A 85 9.18 -3.00 10.72
CA PRO A 85 8.99 -4.45 10.67
C PRO A 85 10.27 -5.20 10.28
N PRO A 86 10.42 -6.49 10.66
CA PRO A 86 11.61 -7.29 10.31
C PRO A 86 11.91 -7.33 8.81
N SER A 87 10.88 -7.47 7.97
CA SER A 87 11.05 -7.49 6.51
C SER A 87 11.62 -6.17 5.99
N LEU A 88 11.14 -5.03 6.50
CA LEU A 88 11.66 -3.72 6.10
C LEU A 88 13.07 -3.47 6.63
N ASN A 89 13.40 -3.96 7.82
CA ASN A 89 14.78 -3.94 8.31
C ASN A 89 15.73 -4.70 7.37
N ASN A 90 15.30 -5.83 6.83
CA ASN A 90 16.10 -6.58 5.87
C ASN A 90 16.28 -5.82 4.55
N ILE A 91 15.22 -5.16 4.05
CA ILE A 91 15.31 -4.27 2.89
C ILE A 91 16.32 -3.14 3.13
N PHE A 92 16.28 -2.47 4.29
CA PHE A 92 17.23 -1.40 4.59
C PHE A 92 18.67 -1.90 4.75
N LYS A 93 18.88 -3.07 5.34
CA LYS A 93 20.22 -3.71 5.40
C LYS A 93 20.77 -3.97 4.00
N GLU A 94 19.94 -4.51 3.10
CA GLU A 94 20.36 -4.75 1.73
C GLU A 94 20.66 -3.44 0.99
N LEU A 95 19.80 -2.43 1.15
CA LEU A 95 20.01 -1.10 0.59
C LEU A 95 21.35 -0.48 1.04
N HIS A 96 21.73 -0.71 2.30
CA HIS A 96 23.02 -0.28 2.84
C HIS A 96 24.18 -1.09 2.25
N ASN A 97 24.05 -2.42 2.16
CA ASN A 97 25.11 -3.28 1.65
C ASN A 97 25.38 -3.05 0.16
N ASP A 98 24.33 -2.84 -0.63
CA ASP A 98 24.41 -2.64 -2.08
C ASP A 98 24.88 -1.22 -2.43
N LEU A 99 24.24 -0.20 -1.84
CA LEU A 99 24.40 1.20 -2.28
C LEU A 99 25.09 2.10 -1.24
N GLY A 100 25.46 1.58 -0.06
CA GLY A 100 26.04 2.38 1.02
C GLY A 100 25.06 3.39 1.65
N ILE A 101 23.77 3.30 1.35
CA ILE A 101 22.76 4.24 1.85
C ILE A 101 22.62 4.08 3.36
N THR A 102 22.57 5.20 4.08
CA THR A 102 22.39 5.19 5.53
C THR A 102 21.00 4.66 5.89
N LEU A 103 20.94 3.77 6.88
CA LEU A 103 19.69 3.18 7.37
C LEU A 103 18.72 4.29 7.84
N PRO A 104 17.49 4.35 7.28
CA PRO A 104 16.47 5.29 7.73
C PRO A 104 16.08 5.04 9.19
N LYS A 105 15.66 6.10 9.88
CA LYS A 105 15.17 6.02 11.27
C LYS A 105 13.67 5.70 11.37
N HIS A 106 12.97 5.63 10.24
CA HIS A 106 11.54 5.35 10.15
C HIS A 106 11.25 4.40 8.99
N GLY A 107 10.08 3.75 9.03
CA GLY A 107 9.67 2.78 8.01
C GLY A 107 8.80 3.33 6.89
N ASN A 108 8.58 4.65 6.84
CA ASN A 108 7.77 5.27 5.79
C ASN A 108 8.50 5.35 4.43
N LEU A 109 7.93 4.69 3.43
CA LEU A 109 8.42 4.63 2.04
C LEU A 109 7.64 5.52 1.05
N THR A 110 6.81 6.45 1.53
CA THR A 110 6.03 7.38 0.66
C THR A 110 6.93 8.16 -0.29
N ARG A 111 8.17 8.45 0.09
CA ARG A 111 9.14 9.11 -0.80
C ARG A 111 9.43 8.27 -2.05
N TRP A 112 9.59 6.95 -1.92
CA TRP A 112 9.81 6.07 -3.07
C TRP A 112 8.60 6.08 -4.02
N ALA A 113 7.39 6.05 -3.45
CA ALA A 113 6.15 6.13 -4.24
C ALA A 113 6.08 7.41 -5.07
N LYS A 114 6.39 8.56 -4.45
CA LYS A 114 6.43 9.87 -5.13
C LYS A 114 7.52 9.98 -6.20
N GLU A 115 8.56 9.14 -6.15
CA GLU A 115 9.65 9.12 -7.13
C GLU A 115 9.43 8.11 -8.28
N GLY A 116 8.30 7.38 -8.26
CA GLY A 116 7.90 6.45 -9.33
C GLY A 116 7.93 4.97 -8.96
N VAL A 117 8.14 4.62 -7.68
CA VAL A 117 8.14 3.22 -7.23
C VAL A 117 6.73 2.81 -6.81
N LEU A 118 6.05 2.00 -7.60
CA LEU A 118 4.74 1.47 -7.26
C LEU A 118 4.84 0.40 -6.18
N LEU A 119 4.46 0.75 -4.95
CA LEU A 119 4.49 -0.13 -3.77
C LEU A 119 3.15 -0.83 -3.55
N LEU A 120 2.86 -1.86 -4.35
CA LEU A 120 1.53 -2.49 -4.42
C LEU A 120 1.49 -3.83 -3.66
N ASN A 121 0.47 -4.03 -2.83
CA ASN A 121 0.16 -5.36 -2.29
C ASN A 121 -0.78 -6.12 -3.24
N ALA A 122 -0.64 -7.44 -3.32
CA ALA A 122 -1.57 -8.30 -4.07
C ALA A 122 -2.98 -8.33 -3.45
N VAL A 123 -3.05 -8.23 -2.12
CA VAL A 123 -4.27 -8.05 -1.33
C VAL A 123 -4.23 -6.68 -0.67
N LEU A 124 -5.30 -5.90 -0.79
CA LEU A 124 -5.30 -4.50 -0.36
C LEU A 124 -5.88 -4.25 1.04
N THR A 125 -6.51 -5.26 1.65
CA THR A 125 -7.12 -5.13 2.99
C THR A 125 -6.96 -6.41 3.80
N VAL A 126 -6.79 -6.27 5.11
CA VAL A 126 -6.70 -7.38 6.07
C VAL A 126 -7.49 -7.04 7.34
N ARG A 127 -8.07 -8.04 8.01
CA ARG A 127 -8.60 -7.85 9.37
C ARG A 127 -7.45 -7.69 10.37
N ALA A 128 -7.66 -6.94 11.43
CA ALA A 128 -6.73 -6.92 12.55
C ALA A 128 -6.53 -8.34 13.11
N GLY A 129 -5.27 -8.67 13.43
CA GLY A 129 -4.89 -9.94 14.06
C GLY A 129 -5.23 -9.99 15.55
#